data_AF-A0A949WS39-F1
#
_entry.id   AF-A0A949WS39-F1
#
_cell.length_a   1.000
_cell.length_b   1.000
_cell.length_c   1.000
_cell.angle_alpha   90.00
_cell.angle_beta   90.00
_cell.angle_gamma   90.00
#
_symmetry.space_group_name_H-M   'P 1'
#
loop_
_entity.id
_entity.type
_entity.pdbx_description
1 polymer ?
#
loop_
_entity_poly.entity_id
_entity_poly.type
_entity_poly.pdbx_seq_one_letter_code
_entity_poly.pdbx_strand_id
1 'polypeptide(L)'
;MPSGKQILIEKLFHLSLNEINEKDEKEISDIITAALLLHGSHTPDNFECVTNIYYRKSKDSEYGTGKRQGIFIDNLDEFISDFIYELAALETVPKEIKEKYPSISKDEFWSILHTVNLVLRALEWNSTDAIVEQVNDDKSKEKLLKSSIRDLNFYRENKDITS
;
A
#
# COMPACT_ATOMS: atom_id res chain seq x y z
N MET A 1 -2.96 3.09 -27.21
CA MET A 1 -3.15 4.05 -26.09
C MET A 1 -2.65 3.38 -24.81
N PRO A 2 -1.95 4.10 -23.90
CA PRO A 2 -1.59 3.55 -22.60
C PRO A 2 -2.86 3.24 -21.79
N SER A 3 -2.85 2.15 -21.03
CA SER A 3 -3.97 1.79 -20.16
C SER A 3 -3.95 2.58 -18.85
N GLY A 4 -5.11 2.81 -18.23
CA GLY A 4 -5.20 3.47 -16.91
C GLY A 4 -4.35 2.78 -15.85
N LYS A 5 -4.24 1.44 -15.90
CA LYS A 5 -3.34 0.65 -15.04
C LYS A 5 -1.87 1.08 -15.20
N GLN A 6 -1.37 1.23 -16.42
CA GLN A 6 0.02 1.63 -16.66
C GLN A 6 0.28 3.03 -16.13
N ILE A 7 -0.64 3.97 -16.38
CA ILE A 7 -0.53 5.36 -15.90
C ILE A 7 -0.50 5.39 -14.37
N LEU A 8 -1.41 4.69 -13.70
CA LEU A 8 -1.48 4.66 -12.25
C LEU A 8 -0.20 4.07 -11.62
N ILE A 9 0.26 2.92 -12.11
CA ILE A 9 1.47 2.27 -11.58
C ILE A 9 2.69 3.15 -11.78
N GLU A 10 2.85 3.77 -12.96
CA GLU A 10 3.97 4.68 -13.25
C GLU A 10 4.00 5.86 -12.26
N LYS A 11 2.85 6.49 -12.01
CA LYS A 11 2.76 7.63 -11.09
C LYS A 11 3.04 7.23 -9.66
N LEU A 12 2.42 6.15 -9.17
CA LEU A 12 2.65 5.69 -7.80
C LEU A 12 4.10 5.26 -7.58
N PHE A 13 4.70 4.56 -8.55
CA PHE A 13 6.12 4.18 -8.48
C PHE A 13 7.06 5.39 -8.46
N HIS A 14 6.79 6.42 -9.27
CA HIS A 14 7.58 7.64 -9.22
C HIS A 14 7.47 8.33 -7.86
N LEU A 15 6.26 8.41 -7.30
CA LEU A 15 6.00 9.07 -6.01
C LEU A 15 6.51 8.27 -4.81
N SER A 16 6.61 6.93 -4.90
CA SER A 16 7.18 6.10 -3.84
C SER A 16 8.71 6.26 -3.75
N LEU A 17 9.37 6.72 -4.82
CA LEU A 17 10.83 6.89 -4.86
C LEU A 17 11.29 8.34 -4.63
N ASN A 18 10.40 9.33 -4.77
CA ASN A 18 10.78 10.74 -4.77
C ASN A 18 9.93 11.55 -3.80
N GLU A 19 10.59 12.27 -2.89
CA GLU A 19 9.93 13.24 -2.01
C GLU A 19 9.27 14.35 -2.85
N ILE A 20 8.02 14.67 -2.52
CA ILE A 20 7.28 15.75 -3.19
C ILE A 20 7.42 17.07 -2.42
N ASN A 21 7.28 18.19 -3.13
CA ASN A 21 7.13 19.48 -2.46
C ASN A 21 5.70 19.62 -1.96
N GLU A 22 5.54 20.17 -0.76
CA GLU A 22 4.22 20.42 -0.15
C GLU A 22 3.31 21.30 -1.01
N LYS A 23 3.90 22.22 -1.78
CA LYS A 23 3.17 23.10 -2.71
C LYS A 23 2.52 22.35 -3.88
N ASP A 24 3.02 21.15 -4.18
CA ASP A 24 2.58 20.34 -5.31
C ASP A 24 1.53 19.28 -4.87
N GLU A 25 1.25 19.14 -3.56
CA GLU A 25 0.38 18.09 -3.01
C GLU A 25 -1.01 18.05 -3.67
N LYS A 26 -1.60 19.22 -3.90
CA LYS A 26 -2.92 19.30 -4.54
C LYS A 26 -2.88 18.78 -5.98
N GLU A 27 -1.91 19.23 -6.76
CA GLU A 27 -1.76 18.79 -8.15
C GLU A 27 -1.49 17.27 -8.23
N ILE A 28 -0.63 16.78 -7.35
CA ILE A 28 -0.30 15.36 -7.27
C ILE A 28 -1.52 14.53 -6.85
N SER A 29 -2.31 15.03 -5.88
CA SER A 29 -3.59 14.42 -5.50
C SER A 29 -4.54 14.33 -6.68
N ASP A 30 -4.73 15.43 -7.43
CA ASP A 30 -5.60 15.46 -8.62
C ASP A 30 -5.13 14.43 -9.68
N ILE A 31 -3.81 14.33 -9.90
CA ILE A 31 -3.21 13.35 -10.82
C ILE A 31 -3.48 11.91 -10.36
N ILE A 32 -3.29 11.60 -9.08
CA ILE A 32 -3.50 10.26 -8.54
C ILE A 32 -4.98 9.87 -8.58
N THR A 33 -5.87 10.78 -8.18
CA THR A 33 -7.33 10.61 -8.25
C THR A 33 -7.79 10.36 -9.69
N ALA A 34 -7.28 11.13 -10.66
CA ALA A 34 -7.56 10.90 -12.07
C ALA A 34 -7.01 9.54 -12.56
N ALA A 35 -5.80 9.17 -12.16
CA ALA A 35 -5.20 7.88 -12.54
C ALA A 35 -5.96 6.68 -11.95
N LEU A 36 -6.45 6.80 -10.71
CA LEU A 36 -7.32 5.81 -10.07
C LEU A 36 -8.64 5.65 -10.83
N LEU A 37 -9.28 6.75 -11.23
CA LEU A 37 -10.49 6.71 -12.06
C LEU A 37 -10.25 6.08 -13.43
N LEU A 38 -9.16 6.43 -14.10
CA LEU A 38 -8.78 5.83 -15.38
C LEU A 38 -8.54 4.32 -15.24
N HIS A 39 -8.05 3.85 -14.10
CA HIS A 39 -7.86 2.43 -13.83
C HIS A 39 -9.17 1.72 -13.46
N GLY A 40 -9.94 2.29 -12.52
CA GLY A 40 -11.13 1.70 -11.91
C GLY A 40 -12.41 1.83 -12.74
N SER A 41 -12.42 2.71 -13.76
CA SER A 41 -13.55 3.18 -14.58
C SER A 41 -14.36 4.34 -13.96
N HIS A 42 -15.02 5.12 -14.82
CA HIS A 42 -15.83 6.29 -14.47
C HIS A 42 -17.25 5.93 -13.99
N THR A 43 -17.36 5.07 -12.98
CA THR A 43 -18.64 4.80 -12.32
C THR A 43 -18.89 5.80 -11.19
N PRO A 44 -20.16 6.09 -10.83
CA PRO A 44 -20.48 6.94 -9.67
C PRO A 44 -19.76 6.51 -8.39
N ASP A 45 -19.78 5.21 -8.07
CA ASP A 45 -19.12 4.64 -6.88
C ASP A 45 -17.61 4.96 -6.86
N ASN A 46 -16.94 4.91 -8.01
CA ASN A 46 -15.51 5.22 -8.08
C ASN A 46 -15.25 6.72 -7.93
N PHE A 47 -16.10 7.59 -8.48
CA PHE A 47 -16.00 9.03 -8.25
C PHE A 47 -16.16 9.37 -6.76
N GLU A 48 -17.16 8.80 -6.10
CA GLU A 48 -17.36 8.98 -4.66
C GLU A 48 -16.16 8.45 -3.84
N CYS A 49 -15.61 7.31 -4.22
CA CYS A 49 -14.43 6.76 -3.57
C CYS A 49 -13.24 7.70 -3.70
N VAL A 50 -12.83 8.07 -4.92
CA VAL A 50 -11.57 8.82 -5.13
C VAL A 50 -11.63 10.27 -4.66
N THR A 51 -12.82 10.86 -4.51
CA THR A 51 -12.96 12.25 -4.02
C THR A 51 -12.62 12.42 -2.55
N ASN A 52 -12.60 11.32 -1.79
CA ASN A 52 -12.16 11.30 -0.39
C ASN A 52 -10.67 10.98 -0.24
N ILE A 53 -9.98 10.72 -1.35
CA ILE A 53 -8.59 10.26 -1.39
C ILE A 53 -7.67 11.38 -1.86
N TYR A 54 -6.55 11.54 -1.15
CA TYR A 54 -5.52 12.53 -1.43
C TYR A 54 -4.15 11.86 -1.41
N TYR A 55 -3.16 12.50 -2.03
CA TYR A 55 -1.76 12.16 -1.84
C TYR A 55 -1.14 13.23 -0.94
N ARG A 56 -0.69 12.85 0.26
CA ARG A 56 -0.20 13.81 1.27
C ARG A 56 1.12 13.39 1.87
N LYS A 57 1.87 14.39 2.33
CA LYS A 57 2.98 14.21 3.25
C LYS A 57 2.48 14.18 4.69
N SER A 58 3.07 13.31 5.51
CA SER A 58 2.86 13.33 6.95
C SER A 58 3.32 14.67 7.50
N LYS A 59 2.50 15.32 8.33
CA LYS A 59 3.00 16.37 9.22
C LYS A 59 4.02 15.70 10.15
N ASP A 60 5.17 16.34 10.35
CA ASP A 60 6.32 15.77 11.06
C ASP A 60 5.86 14.95 12.29
N SER A 61 6.15 13.65 12.30
CA SER A 61 5.67 12.77 13.36
C SER A 61 6.40 13.11 14.67
N GLU A 62 5.66 13.23 15.77
CA GLU A 62 6.25 13.43 17.11
C GLU A 62 7.07 12.21 17.60
N TYR A 63 7.05 11.11 16.85
CA TYR A 63 7.60 9.81 17.27
C TYR A 63 8.84 9.34 16.50
N GLY A 64 9.47 10.21 15.71
CA GLY A 64 10.74 9.89 15.04
C GLY A 64 10.63 8.83 13.95
N THR A 65 9.41 8.48 13.52
CA THR A 65 9.20 7.82 12.23
C THR A 65 9.47 8.87 11.17
N GLY A 66 10.45 8.63 10.30
CA GLY A 66 10.82 9.57 9.25
C GLY A 66 9.63 10.12 8.45
N LYS A 67 9.86 11.19 7.69
CA LYS A 67 8.81 11.78 6.85
C LYS A 67 8.24 10.72 5.91
N ARG A 68 6.92 10.62 5.85
CA ARG A 68 6.18 9.71 4.98
C ARG A 68 5.33 10.50 3.99
N GLN A 69 5.08 9.95 2.82
CA GLN A 69 4.07 10.44 1.89
C GLN A 69 3.41 9.27 1.16
N GLY A 70 2.15 9.44 0.79
CA GLY A 70 1.34 8.31 0.33
C GLY A 70 -0.12 8.66 0.16
N ILE A 71 -0.92 7.63 -0.07
CA ILE A 71 -2.36 7.77 -0.26
C ILE A 71 -3.04 7.93 1.11
N PHE A 72 -3.87 8.96 1.22
CA PHE A 72 -4.40 9.51 2.46
C PHE A 72 -5.92 9.67 2.37
N ILE A 73 -6.61 9.41 3.47
CA ILE A 73 -8.06 9.56 3.58
C ILE A 73 -8.35 10.86 4.34
N ASP A 74 -8.87 11.88 3.64
CA ASP A 74 -8.94 13.24 4.18
C ASP A 74 -9.83 13.39 5.40
N ASN A 75 -10.98 12.71 5.41
CA ASN A 75 -11.92 12.78 6.52
C ASN A 75 -11.45 12.03 7.78
N LEU A 76 -10.47 11.13 7.66
CA LEU A 76 -9.91 10.37 8.78
C LEU A 76 -8.55 10.91 9.25
N ASP A 77 -7.96 11.85 8.51
CA ASP A 77 -6.59 12.32 8.72
C ASP A 77 -5.58 11.17 8.82
N GLU A 78 -5.74 10.13 8.00
CA GLU A 78 -4.97 8.87 8.10
C GLU A 78 -4.51 8.33 6.74
N PHE A 79 -3.37 7.64 6.70
CA PHE A 79 -2.93 6.91 5.51
C PHE A 79 -3.78 5.66 5.29
N ILE A 80 -4.06 5.31 4.02
CA ILE A 80 -4.86 4.09 3.73
C ILE A 80 -4.15 2.84 4.30
N SER A 81 -2.82 2.78 4.21
CA SER A 81 -2.03 1.66 4.75
C SER A 81 -2.28 1.45 6.25
N ASP A 82 -2.20 2.52 7.04
CA ASP A 82 -2.42 2.51 8.48
C ASP A 82 -3.86 2.14 8.82
N PHE A 83 -4.84 2.68 8.09
CA PHE A 83 -6.24 2.28 8.25
C PHE A 83 -6.45 0.77 8.00
N ILE A 84 -5.86 0.22 6.93
CA ILE A 84 -5.93 -1.23 6.64
C ILE A 84 -5.19 -2.05 7.71
N TYR A 85 -4.09 -1.53 8.25
CA TYR A 85 -3.37 -2.17 9.35
C TYR A 85 -4.25 -2.27 10.61
N GLU A 86 -4.97 -1.21 10.97
CA GLU A 86 -5.93 -1.22 12.08
C GLU A 86 -7.08 -2.22 11.84
N LEU A 87 -7.56 -2.35 10.59
CA LEU A 87 -8.54 -3.41 10.27
C LEU A 87 -7.96 -4.82 10.45
N ALA A 88 -6.66 -5.00 10.25
CA ALA A 88 -6.00 -6.27 10.50
C ALA A 88 -5.87 -6.60 12.00
N ALA A 89 -6.00 -5.60 12.88
CA ALA A 89 -6.02 -5.79 14.34
C ALA A 89 -7.37 -6.30 14.88
N LEU A 90 -8.41 -6.39 14.04
CA LEU A 90 -9.72 -6.90 14.44
C LEU A 90 -9.62 -8.35 14.95
N GLU A 91 -10.15 -8.61 16.14
CA GLU A 91 -10.11 -9.94 16.76
C GLU A 91 -10.92 -11.00 16.02
N THR A 92 -11.89 -10.58 15.19
CA THR A 92 -12.83 -11.46 14.49
C THR A 92 -13.07 -11.01 13.05
N VAL A 93 -13.34 -11.97 12.17
CA VAL A 93 -13.80 -11.68 10.80
C VAL A 93 -15.17 -10.98 10.86
N PRO A 94 -15.36 -9.82 10.18
CA PRO A 94 -16.65 -9.15 10.11
C PRO A 94 -17.78 -10.08 9.65
N LYS A 95 -18.99 -9.88 10.20
CA LYS A 95 -20.14 -10.78 9.95
C LYS A 95 -20.48 -10.84 8.48
N GLU A 96 -20.46 -9.70 7.80
CA GLU A 96 -20.78 -9.52 6.39
C GLU A 96 -19.80 -10.31 5.50
N ILE A 97 -18.52 -10.33 5.88
CA ILE A 97 -17.50 -11.13 5.18
C ILE A 97 -17.73 -12.62 5.44
N LYS A 98 -18.07 -13.00 6.67
CA LYS A 98 -18.33 -14.39 7.05
C LYS A 98 -19.61 -14.95 6.42
N GLU A 99 -20.62 -14.12 6.20
CA GLU A 99 -21.83 -14.49 5.47
C GLU A 99 -21.52 -14.79 4.00
N LYS A 100 -20.67 -13.98 3.37
CA LYS A 100 -20.26 -14.16 1.97
C LYS A 100 -19.24 -15.28 1.77
N TYR A 101 -18.36 -15.49 2.75
CA TYR A 101 -17.30 -16.50 2.73
C TYR A 101 -17.32 -17.34 4.03
N PRO A 102 -18.28 -18.27 4.20
CA PRO A 102 -18.48 -18.97 5.47
C PRO A 102 -17.30 -19.82 5.94
N SER A 103 -16.45 -20.26 5.00
CA SER A 103 -15.27 -21.08 5.29
C SER A 103 -14.01 -20.27 5.60
N ILE A 104 -14.03 -18.94 5.50
CA ILE A 104 -12.83 -18.13 5.73
C ILE A 104 -12.42 -18.21 7.20
N SER A 105 -11.17 -18.61 7.43
CA SER A 105 -10.56 -18.57 8.75
C SER A 105 -10.13 -17.14 9.10
N LYS A 106 -9.91 -16.90 10.39
CA LYS A 106 -9.36 -15.64 10.89
C LYS A 106 -7.98 -15.36 10.29
N ASP A 107 -7.12 -16.39 10.24
CA ASP A 107 -5.75 -16.27 9.73
C ASP A 107 -5.72 -15.94 8.23
N GLU A 108 -6.64 -16.51 7.44
CA GLU A 108 -6.77 -16.18 6.03
C GLU A 108 -7.22 -14.73 5.83
N PHE A 109 -8.24 -14.29 6.58
CA PHE A 109 -8.72 -12.91 6.52
C PHE A 109 -7.61 -11.91 6.88
N TRP A 110 -6.88 -12.18 7.96
CA TRP A 110 -5.73 -11.38 8.38
C TRP A 110 -4.60 -11.39 7.35
N SER A 111 -4.30 -12.55 6.76
CA SER A 111 -3.28 -12.66 5.70
C SER A 111 -3.63 -11.79 4.48
N ILE A 112 -4.91 -11.71 4.11
CA ILE A 112 -5.39 -10.84 3.02
C ILE A 112 -5.13 -9.38 3.37
N LEU A 113 -5.60 -8.91 4.53
CA LEU A 113 -5.44 -7.51 4.94
C LEU A 113 -3.95 -7.13 5.08
N HIS A 114 -3.15 -8.01 5.67
CA HIS A 114 -1.72 -7.78 5.81
C HIS A 114 -1.00 -7.70 4.46
N THR A 115 -1.37 -8.54 3.50
CA THR A 115 -0.82 -8.48 2.14
C THR A 115 -1.20 -7.18 1.44
N VAL A 116 -2.45 -6.74 1.57
CA VAL A 116 -2.90 -5.44 1.03
C VAL A 116 -2.12 -4.30 1.66
N ASN A 117 -1.94 -4.32 2.98
CA ASN A 117 -1.14 -3.32 3.69
C ASN A 117 0.31 -3.28 3.18
N LEU A 118 0.98 -4.44 3.03
CA LEU A 118 2.35 -4.49 2.52
C LEU A 118 2.48 -3.88 1.11
N VAL A 119 1.49 -4.14 0.24
CA VAL A 119 1.44 -3.53 -1.10
C VAL A 119 1.23 -2.02 -1.01
N LEU A 120 0.32 -1.55 -0.16
CA LEU A 120 0.06 -0.12 0.01
C LEU A 120 1.31 0.60 0.56
N ARG A 121 1.96 0.05 1.57
CA ARG A 121 3.20 0.60 2.14
C ARG A 121 4.35 0.66 1.14
N ALA A 122 4.43 -0.31 0.21
CA ALA A 122 5.43 -0.27 -0.86
C ALA A 122 5.20 0.86 -1.89
N LEU A 123 4.04 1.52 -1.86
CA LEU A 123 3.71 2.66 -2.72
C LEU A 123 3.88 4.00 -1.98
N GLU A 124 4.23 3.96 -0.70
CA GLU A 124 4.56 5.13 0.10
C GLU A 124 6.04 5.44 -0.05
N TRP A 125 6.38 6.73 0.03
CA TRP A 125 7.76 7.12 0.21
C TRP A 125 8.02 7.36 1.70
N ASN A 126 9.20 6.93 2.16
CA ASN A 126 9.67 7.13 3.52
C ASN A 126 11.10 7.65 3.50
N SER A 127 11.39 8.72 4.25
CA SER A 127 12.72 9.31 4.31
C SER A 127 13.80 8.34 4.82
N THR A 128 13.41 7.33 5.60
CA THR A 128 14.32 6.29 6.11
C THR A 128 14.75 5.32 5.01
N ASP A 129 13.84 4.99 4.10
CA ASP A 129 14.04 4.00 3.04
C ASP A 129 14.63 4.64 1.76
N ALA A 130 14.43 5.95 1.57
CA ALA A 130 14.93 6.73 0.43
C ALA A 130 16.46 6.65 0.24
N ILE A 131 17.21 6.31 1.29
CA ILE A 131 18.67 6.11 1.24
C ILE A 131 19.03 4.77 0.56
N VAL A 132 18.17 3.75 0.66
CA VAL A 132 18.42 2.37 0.19
C VAL A 132 17.88 2.16 -1.23
N GLU A 133 16.81 2.86 -1.61
CA GLU A 133 16.08 2.65 -2.87
C GLU A 133 16.78 3.20 -4.13
N GLN A 134 17.92 3.89 -3.98
CA GLN A 134 18.70 4.41 -5.11
C GLN A 134 19.62 3.38 -5.79
N VAL A 135 19.70 2.15 -5.27
CA VAL A 135 20.53 1.08 -5.85
C VAL A 135 19.74 0.31 -6.91
N ASN A 136 19.74 0.81 -8.15
CA ASN A 136 19.20 0.13 -9.33
C ASN A 136 20.18 -0.91 -9.91
N ASP A 137 20.68 -1.83 -9.09
CA ASP A 137 21.43 -3.01 -9.57
C ASP A 137 20.50 -4.22 -9.66
N ASP A 138 20.09 -4.57 -10.88
CA ASP A 138 19.20 -5.69 -11.15
C ASP A 138 19.75 -7.02 -10.60
N LYS A 139 21.08 -7.19 -10.56
CA LYS A 139 21.71 -8.39 -9.98
C LYS A 139 21.53 -8.46 -8.46
N SER A 140 21.68 -7.33 -7.76
CA SER A 140 21.44 -7.26 -6.32
C SER A 140 19.98 -7.49 -5.97
N LYS A 141 19.04 -6.92 -6.75
CA LYS A 141 17.59 -7.18 -6.58
C LYS A 141 17.26 -8.66 -6.76
N GLU A 142 17.78 -9.30 -7.81
CA GLU A 142 17.57 -10.73 -8.05
C GLU A 142 18.14 -11.60 -6.92
N LYS A 143 19.33 -11.25 -6.41
CA LYS A 143 19.96 -11.94 -5.28
C LYS A 143 19.12 -11.84 -4.00
N LEU A 144 18.61 -10.64 -3.69
CA LEU A 144 17.74 -10.42 -2.53
C LEU A 144 16.44 -11.23 -2.65
N LEU A 145 15.78 -11.17 -3.81
CA LEU A 145 14.56 -11.92 -4.06
C LEU A 145 14.79 -13.44 -3.93
N LYS A 146 15.89 -13.96 -4.48
CA LYS A 146 16.28 -15.37 -4.34
C LYS A 146 16.51 -15.76 -2.87
N SER A 147 17.12 -14.89 -2.07
CA SER A 147 17.27 -15.12 -0.63
C SER A 147 15.91 -15.21 0.07
N SER A 148 15.02 -14.24 -0.17
CA SER A 148 13.68 -14.22 0.44
C SER A 148 12.84 -15.44 0.03
N ILE A 149 12.94 -15.90 -1.22
CA ILE A 149 12.29 -17.14 -1.68
C ILE A 149 12.80 -18.35 -0.89
N ARG A 150 14.11 -18.45 -0.68
CA ARG A 150 14.70 -19.53 0.11
C ARG A 150 14.20 -19.50 1.56
N ASP A 151 14.19 -18.33 2.18
CA ASP A 151 13.76 -18.17 3.58
C ASP A 151 12.26 -18.50 3.73
N LEU A 152 11.43 -18.11 2.74
CA LEU A 152 10.02 -18.48 2.68
C LEU A 152 9.80 -19.99 2.53
N ASN A 153 10.58 -20.66 1.68
CA ASN A 153 10.49 -22.11 1.52
C ASN A 153 10.90 -22.84 2.81
N PHE A 154 11.98 -22.39 3.46
CA PHE A 154 12.37 -22.92 4.76
C PHE A 154 11.25 -22.76 5.79
N TYR A 155 10.62 -21.57 5.87
CA TYR A 155 9.49 -21.37 6.77
C TYR A 155 8.33 -22.33 6.47
N ARG A 156 7.97 -22.51 5.19
CA ARG A 156 6.88 -23.42 4.78
C ARG A 156 7.16 -24.88 5.15
N GLU A 157 8.38 -25.35 4.95
CA GLU A 157 8.79 -26.73 5.27
C GLU A 157 8.77 -27.01 6.77
N ASN A 158 8.98 -25.99 7.62
CA ASN A 158 9.05 -26.15 9.07
C ASN A 158 7.77 -25.74 9.80
N LYS A 159 6.81 -25.12 9.11
CA LYS A 159 5.52 -24.68 9.69
C LYS A 159 4.73 -25.86 10.26
N ASP A 160 4.72 -26.99 9.54
CA ASP A 160 3.98 -28.20 9.89
C ASP A 160 4.61 -29.03 11.03
N ILE A 161 5.78 -28.61 11.55
CA ILE A 161 6.48 -29.30 12.66
C ILE A 161 6.07 -28.70 14.02
N THR A 162 5.41 -27.55 14.03
CA THR A 162 5.09 -26.77 15.25
C THR A 162 3.59 -26.56 15.51
N SER A 163 2.73 -27.05 14.62
CA SER A 163 1.26 -27.05 14.74
C SER A 163 0.74 -28.42 15.12
#